data_AF-A0AAV0RDQ1-F1
#
_entry.id   AF-A0AAV0RDQ1-F1
#
_cell.length_a   1.000
_cell.length_b   1.000
_cell.length_c   1.000
_cell.angle_alpha   90.00
_cell.angle_beta   90.00
_cell.angle_gamma   90.00
#
_symmetry.space_group_name_H-M   'P 1'
#
loop_
_entity.id
_entity.type
_entity.pdbx_description
1 polymer ?
#
loop_
_entity_poly.entity_id
_entity_poly.type
_entity_poly.pdbx_seq_one_letter_code
_entity_poly.pdbx_strand_id
1 'polypeptide(L)'
;MEADKETMTRSLMFLFQGLSAARAIALDSRTIQILGKVDSAFLEQQPSPFARLETLLVARDTVPYLLVDYFLKGSTDENPIVKPYLAV
;
A
#
# COMPACT_ATOMS: atom_id res chain seq x y z
N MET A 1 -19.51 12.85 -7.28
CA MET A 1 -18.09 12.64 -7.66
C MET A 1 -17.30 11.89 -6.59
N GLU A 2 -17.77 11.81 -5.33
CA GLU A 2 -17.16 10.99 -4.26
C GLU A 2 -17.39 9.48 -4.39
N ALA A 3 -18.59 9.04 -4.79
CA ALA A 3 -18.94 7.61 -4.91
C ALA A 3 -18.02 6.81 -5.85
N ASP A 4 -17.52 7.47 -6.91
CA ASP A 4 -16.61 6.87 -7.89
C ASP A 4 -15.22 6.60 -7.28
N LYS A 5 -14.72 7.54 -6.47
CA LYS A 5 -13.45 7.41 -5.75
C LYS A 5 -13.50 6.33 -4.67
N GLU A 6 -14.61 6.26 -3.93
CA GLU A 6 -14.79 5.22 -2.91
C GLU A 6 -14.83 3.83 -3.54
N THR A 7 -15.56 3.70 -4.66
CA THR A 7 -15.65 2.43 -5.40
C THR A 7 -14.28 2.01 -5.94
N MET A 8 -13.54 2.93 -6.58
CA MET A 8 -12.18 2.67 -7.05
C MET A 8 -11.26 2.25 -5.90
N THR A 9 -11.38 2.89 -4.73
CA THR A 9 -10.54 2.57 -3.58
C THR A 9 -10.85 1.19 -3.03
N ARG A 10 -12.14 0.84 -2.86
CA ARG A 10 -12.54 -0.53 -2.49
C ARG A 10 -12.03 -1.56 -3.50
N SER A 11 -12.14 -1.28 -4.79
CA SER A 11 -11.58 -2.12 -5.86
C SER A 11 -10.07 -2.33 -5.74
N LEU A 12 -9.32 -1.30 -5.32
CA LEU A 12 -7.88 -1.42 -5.08
C LEU A 12 -7.55 -2.28 -3.85
N MET A 13 -8.36 -2.20 -2.80
CA MET A 13 -8.19 -3.06 -1.62
C MET A 13 -8.36 -4.55 -1.96
N PHE A 14 -9.23 -4.87 -2.91
CA PHE A 14 -9.39 -6.24 -3.41
C PHE A 14 -8.13 -6.79 -4.08
N LEU A 15 -7.25 -5.95 -4.65
CA LEU A 15 -5.98 -6.42 -5.23
C LEU A 15 -5.05 -7.06 -4.20
N PHE A 16 -5.18 -6.66 -2.93
CA PHE A 16 -4.36 -7.19 -1.84
C PHE A 16 -5.09 -8.28 -1.03
N GLN A 17 -6.32 -8.65 -1.41
CA GLN A 17 -7.05 -9.71 -0.74
C GLN A 17 -6.29 -11.04 -0.85
N GLY A 18 -6.14 -11.73 0.29
CA GLY A 18 -5.40 -13.00 0.37
C GLY A 18 -3.89 -12.85 0.55
N LEU A 19 -3.37 -11.62 0.53
CA LEU A 19 -1.95 -11.34 0.80
C LEU A 19 -1.66 -11.03 2.27
N SER A 20 -2.58 -11.29 3.19
CA SER A 20 -2.45 -10.91 4.61
C SER A 20 -1.20 -11.47 5.29
N ALA A 21 -0.72 -12.64 4.87
CA ALA A 21 0.49 -13.29 5.37
C ALA A 21 1.77 -12.92 4.60
N ALA A 22 1.69 -12.04 3.59
CA ALA A 22 2.85 -11.60 2.85
C ALA A 22 3.82 -10.86 3.77
N ARG A 23 5.09 -11.29 3.77
CA ARG A 23 6.18 -10.65 4.53
C ARG A 23 6.93 -9.61 3.72
N ALA A 24 6.84 -9.69 2.39
CA ALA A 24 7.41 -8.72 1.49
C ALA A 24 6.45 -8.42 0.34
N ILE A 25 6.33 -7.15 -0.02
CA ILE A 25 5.64 -6.73 -1.25
C ILE A 25 6.52 -5.78 -2.03
N ALA A 26 6.34 -5.78 -3.35
CA ALA A 26 6.96 -4.83 -4.25
C ALA A 26 5.87 -4.01 -4.94
N LEU A 27 5.90 -2.70 -4.76
CA LEU A 27 5.02 -1.75 -5.43
C LEU A 27 5.77 -1.10 -6.59
N ASP A 28 5.35 -1.43 -7.81
CA ASP A 28 5.89 -0.79 -9.00
C ASP A 28 5.32 0.63 -9.17
N SER A 29 5.94 1.45 -10.03
CA SER A 29 5.56 2.84 -10.24
C SER A 29 4.10 3.02 -10.68
N ARG A 30 3.53 2.11 -11.48
CA ARG A 30 2.12 2.20 -11.92
C ARG A 30 1.19 1.93 -10.75
N THR A 31 1.51 0.92 -9.93
CA THR A 31 0.75 0.62 -8.71
C THR A 31 0.77 1.81 -7.75
N ILE A 32 1.94 2.43 -7.52
CA ILE A 32 2.07 3.64 -6.69
C ILE A 32 1.23 4.80 -7.25
N GLN A 33 1.26 5.04 -8.56
CA GLN A 33 0.48 6.11 -9.19
C GLN A 33 -1.04 5.90 -9.06
N ILE A 34 -1.50 4.65 -9.15
CA ILE A 34 -2.92 4.33 -8.98
C ILE A 34 -3.33 4.52 -7.52
N LEU A 35 -2.54 3.99 -6.58
CA LEU A 35 -2.77 4.15 -5.15
C LEU A 35 -2.67 5.61 -4.70
N GLY A 36 -1.82 6.42 -5.32
CA GLY A 36 -1.70 7.86 -5.03
C GLY A 36 -2.92 8.68 -5.42
N LYS A 37 -3.87 8.12 -6.19
CA LYS A 37 -5.17 8.77 -6.49
C LYS A 37 -6.25 8.48 -5.44
N VAL A 38 -5.95 7.59 -4.50
CA VAL A 38 -6.87 7.23 -3.43
C VAL A 38 -6.94 8.38 -2.43
N ASP A 39 -8.16 8.64 -1.94
CA ASP A 39 -8.39 9.63 -0.90
C ASP A 39 -7.68 9.26 0.40
N SER A 40 -6.94 10.21 0.97
CA SER A 40 -6.11 9.96 2.14
C SER A 40 -6.92 9.69 3.40
N ALA A 41 -8.01 10.42 3.59
CA ALA A 41 -8.88 10.25 4.75
C ALA A 41 -9.60 8.90 4.70
N PHE A 42 -9.88 8.38 3.50
CA PHE A 42 -10.41 7.03 3.34
C PHE A 42 -9.38 5.97 3.73
N LEU A 43 -8.13 6.07 3.26
CA LEU A 43 -7.06 5.10 3.57
C LEU A 43 -6.80 5.00 5.07
N GLU A 44 -6.82 6.12 5.80
CA GLU A 44 -6.63 6.13 7.25
C GLU A 44 -7.70 5.32 8.01
N GLN A 45 -8.92 5.26 7.47
CA GLN A 45 -10.03 4.50 8.04
C GLN A 45 -10.00 3.02 7.66
N GLN A 46 -9.22 2.62 6.66
CA GLN A 46 -9.12 1.21 6.26
C GLN A 46 -8.05 0.47 7.09
N PRO A 47 -8.26 -0.83 7.37
CA PRO A 47 -7.19 -1.67 7.89
C PRO A 47 -6.12 -1.88 6.81
N SER A 48 -4.86 -2.08 7.22
CA SER A 48 -3.83 -2.57 6.29
C SER A 48 -4.25 -3.94 5.75
N PRO A 49 -4.04 -4.22 4.46
CA PRO A 49 -4.30 -5.55 3.92
C PRO A 49 -3.25 -6.57 4.37
N PHE A 50 -2.16 -6.13 5.01
CA PHE A 50 -1.05 -6.97 5.45
C PHE A 50 -0.95 -7.01 6.97
N ALA A 51 -0.91 -8.22 7.54
CA ALA A 51 -0.80 -8.43 8.99
C ALA A 51 0.62 -8.79 9.45
N ARG A 52 1.54 -9.02 8.50
CA ARG A 52 2.91 -9.52 8.77
C ARG A 52 3.95 -8.91 7.82
N LEU A 53 3.68 -7.73 7.28
CA LEU A 53 4.56 -7.10 6.30
C LEU A 53 5.84 -6.62 6.97
N GLU A 54 6.98 -7.18 6.60
CA GLU A 54 8.29 -6.82 7.13
C GLU A 54 9.07 -5.95 6.15
N THR A 55 8.84 -6.15 4.85
CA THR A 55 9.56 -5.42 3.79
C THR A 55 8.59 -4.84 2.77
N LEU A 56 8.68 -3.53 2.58
CA LEU A 56 8.02 -2.79 1.52
C LEU A 56 9.06 -2.33 0.50
N LEU A 57 9.10 -3.01 -0.65
CA LEU A 57 9.91 -2.59 -1.78
C LEU A 57 9.12 -1.61 -2.63
N VAL A 58 9.70 -0.47 -2.94
CA VAL A 58 9.04 0.57 -3.72
C VAL A 58 9.86 0.94 -4.94
N ALA A 59 9.22 1.14 -6.09
CA ALA A 59 9.92 1.72 -7.23
C ALA A 59 10.43 3.13 -6.84
N ARG A 60 11.58 3.52 -7.37
CA ARG A 60 12.37 4.70 -6.94
C ARG A 60 11.62 6.05 -7.01
N ASP A 61 10.48 6.09 -7.68
CA ASP A 61 9.62 7.26 -7.77
C ASP A 61 8.96 7.55 -6.41
N THR A 62 8.77 8.82 -6.10
CA THR A 62 8.24 9.31 -4.82
C THR A 62 7.00 8.52 -4.39
N VAL A 63 7.14 7.69 -3.36
CA VAL A 63 6.00 7.03 -2.72
C VAL A 63 5.38 8.02 -1.75
N PRO A 64 4.08 8.32 -1.86
CA PRO A 64 3.39 9.09 -0.85
C PRO A 64 3.57 8.44 0.53
N TYR A 65 4.06 9.20 1.51
CA TYR A 65 4.28 8.75 2.89
C TYR A 65 3.06 8.03 3.46
N LEU A 66 1.86 8.52 3.14
CA LEU A 66 0.60 7.90 3.53
C LEU A 66 0.44 6.45 3.07
N LEU A 67 0.91 6.09 1.87
CA LEU A 67 0.83 4.70 1.40
C LEU A 67 1.78 3.79 2.18
N VAL A 68 2.95 4.30 2.54
CA VAL A 68 3.91 3.59 3.39
C VAL A 68 3.26 3.33 4.76
N ASP A 69 2.73 4.36 5.40
CA ASP A 69 2.04 4.24 6.69
C ASP A 69 0.85 3.29 6.61
N TYR A 70 0.04 3.40 5.55
CA TYR A 70 -1.12 2.53 5.34
C TYR A 70 -0.75 1.04 5.29
N PHE A 71 0.25 0.68 4.49
CA PHE A 71 0.66 -0.72 4.35
C PHE A 71 1.37 -1.25 5.59
N LEU A 72 2.14 -0.41 6.28
CA LEU A 72 2.88 -0.79 7.48
C LEU A 72 2.03 -0.80 8.76
N LYS A 73 0.82 -0.21 8.74
CA LYS A 73 -0.09 -0.15 9.89
C LYS A 73 -0.42 -1.52 10.51
N GLY A 74 -0.40 -2.58 9.72
CA GLY A 74 -0.63 -3.96 10.17
C GLY A 74 0.66 -4.76 10.38
N SER A 75 1.83 -4.16 10.25
CA SER A 75 3.10 -4.83 10.52
C SER A 75 3.23 -5.17 12.00
N THR A 76 3.69 -6.38 12.28
CA THR A 76 4.11 -6.80 13.62
C THR A 76 5.61 -6.58 13.86
N ASP A 77 6.33 -6.08 12.85
CA ASP A 77 7.74 -5.77 12.96
C ASP A 77 7.90 -4.36 13.56
N GLU A 78 8.78 -4.22 14.55
CA GLU A 78 9.08 -2.93 15.18
C GLU A 78 9.88 -2.01 14.23
N ASN A 79 10.54 -2.57 13.21
CA ASN A 79 11.38 -1.85 12.26
C ASN A 79 11.16 -2.34 10.81
N PRO A 80 9.96 -2.12 10.23
CA PRO A 80 9.69 -2.52 8.86
C PRO A 80 10.64 -1.83 7.87
N ILE A 81 11.12 -2.61 6.90
CA ILE A 81 12.12 -2.17 5.93
C ILE A 81 11.44 -1.57 4.71
N VAL A 82 11.66 -0.29 4.45
CA VAL A 82 11.25 0.37 3.19
C VAL A 82 12.48 0.57 2.32
N LYS A 83 12.52 -0.07 1.14
CA LYS A 83 13.68 -0.01 0.24
C LYS A 83 13.26 0.31 -1.19
N PRO A 84 14.00 1.19 -1.89
CA PRO A 84 13.84 1.32 -3.33
C PRO A 84 14.28 0.03 -4.04
N TYR A 85 13.59 -0.38 -5.10
CA TYR A 85 14.05 -1.45 -6.00
C TYR A 85 13.99 -1.00 -7.46
N LEU A 86 14.86 -1.60 -8.29
CA LEU A 86 14.83 -1.48 -9.74
C LEU A 86 13.93 -2.58 -10.27
N ALA A 87 12.76 -2.20 -10.78
CA ALA A 87 11.98 -3.10 -11.63
C ALA A 87 12.75 -3.24 -12.95
N VAL A 88 13.27 -4.44 -13.22
CA VAL A 88 14.00 -4.80 -14.45
C VAL A 88 13.04 -5.13 -15.56
#